data_AF-A0A8T6DQU6-F1
#
_entry.id   AF-A0A8T6DQU6-F1
#
_cell.length_a   1.000
_cell.length_b   1.000
_cell.length_c   1.000
_cell.angle_alpha   90.00
_cell.angle_beta   90.00
_cell.angle_gamma   90.00
#
_symmetry.space_group_name_H-M   'P 1'
#
loop_
_entity.id
_entity.type
_entity.pdbx_description
1 polymer ?
#
loop_
_entity_poly.entity_id
_entity_poly.type
_entity_poly.pdbx_seq_one_letter_code
_entity_poly.pdbx_strand_id
1 'polypeptide(L)'
;MTNEPGGHPHPNLPPSRGKGPSGAPEHQDEVPASAGTTRASAALERTLGVRFNERGLLYEALVHRSFLNEQDDPSLASYDRLEYLGDAFLGWVAAAELYRLYPHYDEGELTRARASLVRGETLADIARGLGLGAHLLLGQCEEASGGRDRDRNLGAALEAVVGATLLD
;
A
#
# COMPACT_ATOMS: atom_id res chain seq x y z
N MET A 1 -63.93 8.61 -13.86
CA MET A 1 -63.00 7.46 -13.83
C MET A 1 -61.59 8.03 -13.87
N THR A 2 -61.04 8.28 -12.69
CA THR A 2 -59.70 8.86 -12.48
C THR A 2 -58.68 7.74 -12.44
N ASN A 3 -57.68 7.78 -13.33
CA ASN A 3 -56.52 6.89 -13.30
C ASN A 3 -55.43 7.51 -12.42
N GLU A 4 -55.02 6.79 -11.38
CA GLU A 4 -53.80 7.07 -10.61
C GLU A 4 -52.59 6.37 -11.26
N PRO A 5 -51.39 6.96 -11.27
CA PRO A 5 -50.18 6.26 -11.67
C PRO A 5 -49.52 5.56 -10.46
N GLY A 6 -49.27 4.27 -10.60
CA GLY A 6 -48.63 3.42 -9.59
C GLY A 6 -47.19 3.85 -9.28
N GLY A 7 -46.90 3.96 -7.99
CA GLY A 7 -45.55 4.16 -7.45
C GLY A 7 -44.74 2.86 -7.46
N HIS A 8 -43.53 2.93 -8.00
CA HIS A 8 -42.50 1.90 -7.81
C HIS A 8 -41.86 2.05 -6.42
N PRO A 9 -41.58 0.96 -5.68
CA PRO A 9 -40.91 1.05 -4.38
C PRO A 9 -39.40 1.27 -4.55
N HIS A 10 -38.89 2.36 -3.96
CA HIS A 10 -37.46 2.59 -3.76
C HIS A 10 -36.90 1.62 -2.70
N PRO A 11 -35.66 1.11 -2.85
CA PRO A 11 -35.01 0.31 -1.83
C PRO A 11 -34.61 1.15 -0.61
N ASN A 12 -34.83 0.59 0.57
CA ASN A 12 -34.59 1.18 1.89
C ASN A 12 -33.09 1.50 2.11
N LEU A 13 -32.74 2.77 2.29
CA LEU A 13 -31.44 3.16 2.84
C LEU A 13 -31.45 2.96 4.37
N PRO A 14 -30.36 2.47 4.98
CA PRO A 14 -30.25 2.41 6.43
C PRO A 14 -30.19 3.82 7.05
N PRO A 15 -30.70 4.00 8.29
CA PRO A 15 -30.80 5.32 8.92
C PRO A 15 -29.43 5.92 9.24
N SER A 16 -29.29 7.23 8.97
CA SER A 16 -28.14 8.04 9.34
C SER A 16 -28.00 8.10 10.87
N ARG A 17 -26.93 7.50 11.41
CA ARG A 17 -26.55 7.70 12.81
C ARG A 17 -26.04 9.13 13.02
N GLY A 18 -26.53 9.74 14.09
CA GLY A 18 -26.40 11.15 14.41
C GLY A 18 -24.99 11.62 14.77
N LYS A 19 -24.85 12.95 14.70
CA LYS A 19 -23.69 13.75 15.10
C LYS A 19 -23.39 13.65 16.60
N GLY A 20 -22.09 13.49 16.90
CA GLY A 20 -21.44 13.90 18.14
C GLY A 20 -20.09 13.20 18.34
N PRO A 21 -19.16 13.78 19.11
CA PRO A 21 -18.64 15.15 19.09
C PRO A 21 -17.30 15.24 18.33
N SER A 22 -16.94 16.49 18.01
CA SER A 22 -15.64 16.94 17.52
C SER A 22 -14.48 16.39 18.38
N GLY A 23 -13.48 15.82 17.71
CA GLY A 23 -12.23 15.35 18.30
C GLY A 23 -11.45 14.55 17.27
N ALA A 24 -10.81 15.25 16.33
CA ALA A 24 -9.78 14.63 15.51
C ALA A 24 -8.67 14.12 16.45
N PRO A 25 -8.14 12.90 16.27
CA PRO A 25 -6.89 12.57 16.93
C PRO A 25 -5.83 13.47 16.31
N GLU A 26 -5.29 14.38 17.11
CA GLU A 26 -4.05 15.06 16.78
C GLU A 26 -2.99 13.97 16.62
N HIS A 27 -2.49 13.79 15.39
CA HIS A 27 -1.30 13.00 15.13
C HIS A 27 -0.13 13.73 15.80
N GLN A 28 0.13 13.39 17.06
CA GLN A 28 1.35 13.80 17.74
C GLN A 28 2.46 12.85 17.28
N ASP A 29 3.48 13.47 16.69
CA ASP A 29 4.74 12.90 16.22
C ASP A 29 5.53 12.15 17.31
N GLU A 30 5.04 11.00 17.76
CA GLU A 30 5.85 10.07 18.55
C GLU A 30 5.81 8.68 17.93
N VAL A 31 6.44 8.56 16.75
CA VAL A 31 6.98 7.27 16.32
C VAL A 31 8.08 6.90 17.31
N PRO A 32 8.09 5.70 17.92
CA PRO A 32 9.17 5.28 18.80
C PRO A 32 10.45 5.09 17.96
N ALA A 33 11.20 6.18 17.78
CA ALA A 33 12.44 6.20 17.05
C ALA A 33 13.53 5.53 17.88
N SER A 34 13.61 4.21 17.82
CA SER A 34 14.90 3.56 18.07
C SER A 34 15.90 4.10 17.03
N ALA A 35 17.10 4.47 17.46
CA ALA A 35 18.12 5.05 16.57
C ALA A 35 18.51 4.15 15.38
N GLY A 36 18.13 2.87 15.41
CA GLY A 36 18.25 1.91 14.31
C GLY A 36 17.24 2.16 13.18
N THR A 37 15.99 2.46 13.52
CA THR A 37 14.90 2.72 12.57
C THR A 37 15.18 3.94 11.70
N THR A 38 15.62 5.05 12.31
CA THR A 38 15.88 6.32 11.60
C THR A 38 17.03 6.22 10.59
N ARG A 39 18.05 5.37 10.84
CA ARG A 39 19.18 5.17 9.93
C ARG A 39 18.83 4.25 8.76
N ALA A 40 18.01 3.23 8.99
CA ALA A 40 17.54 2.32 7.95
C ALA A 40 16.67 3.07 6.91
N SER A 41 15.80 3.98 7.35
CA SER A 41 14.98 4.81 6.46
C SER A 41 15.81 5.71 5.55
N ALA A 42 16.86 6.36 6.07
CA ALA A 42 17.71 7.27 5.27
C ALA A 42 18.58 6.56 4.22
N ALA A 43 18.88 5.27 4.41
CA ALA A 43 19.55 4.47 3.37
C ALA A 43 18.57 4.13 2.25
N LEU A 44 17.35 3.70 2.60
CA LEU A 44 16.31 3.37 1.62
C LEU A 44 15.86 4.59 0.81
N GLU A 45 15.64 5.74 1.45
CA GLU A 45 15.36 7.03 0.79
C GLU A 45 16.38 7.36 -0.30
N ARG A 46 17.68 7.13 -0.02
CA ARG A 46 18.75 7.34 -1.00
C ARG A 46 18.70 6.36 -2.16
N THR A 47 18.42 5.09 -1.88
CA THR A 47 18.28 4.06 -2.93
C THR A 47 17.08 4.35 -3.84
N LEU A 48 15.96 4.79 -3.26
CA LEU A 48 14.74 5.15 -3.97
C LEU A 48 14.83 6.52 -4.67
N GLY A 49 15.78 7.37 -4.26
CA GLY A 49 15.89 8.74 -4.76
C GLY A 49 14.76 9.66 -4.28
N VAL A 50 14.06 9.30 -3.20
CA VAL A 50 12.96 10.06 -2.62
C VAL A 50 13.30 10.50 -1.20
N ARG A 51 12.67 11.58 -0.72
CA ARG A 51 12.72 12.00 0.69
C ARG A 51 11.31 12.07 1.20
N PHE A 52 11.03 11.40 2.32
CA PHE A 52 9.73 11.45 2.95
C PHE A 52 9.63 12.64 3.90
N ASN A 53 8.55 13.40 3.79
CA ASN A 53 8.16 14.40 4.78
C ASN A 53 7.63 13.70 6.04
N GLU A 54 6.77 12.70 5.86
CA GLU A 54 6.14 11.88 6.87
C GLU A 54 6.82 10.50 6.93
N ARG A 55 7.95 10.42 7.64
CA ARG A 55 8.72 9.17 7.79
C ARG A 55 7.93 8.00 8.39
N GLY A 56 6.82 8.29 9.08
CA GLY A 56 5.88 7.28 9.55
C GLY A 56 5.30 6.44 8.42
N LEU A 57 5.03 7.04 7.25
CA LEU A 57 4.52 6.33 6.07
C LEU A 57 5.55 5.34 5.51
N LEU A 58 6.81 5.76 5.41
CA LEU A 58 7.90 4.87 4.98
C LEU A 58 8.12 3.74 5.99
N TYR A 59 7.98 4.02 7.28
CA TYR A 59 8.06 2.99 8.32
C TYR A 59 6.91 1.98 8.18
N GLU A 60 5.66 2.44 8.09
CA GLU A 60 4.48 1.58 7.89
C GLU A 60 4.63 0.69 6.66
N ALA A 61 5.13 1.23 5.54
CA ALA A 61 5.37 0.49 4.30
C ALA A 61 6.36 -0.68 4.44
N LEU A 62 7.15 -0.72 5.51
CA LEU A 62 8.15 -1.77 5.79
C LEU A 62 7.70 -2.77 6.86
N VAL A 63 6.54 -2.55 7.49
CA VAL A 63 6.06 -3.39 8.60
C VAL A 63 5.17 -4.52 8.08
N HIS A 64 5.66 -5.76 8.17
CA HIS A 64 4.85 -6.94 7.91
C HIS A 64 3.93 -7.23 9.11
N ARG A 65 2.73 -7.76 8.85
CA ARG A 65 1.76 -8.09 9.91
C ARG A 65 2.30 -9.03 10.99
N SER A 66 3.22 -9.93 10.66
CA SER A 66 3.86 -10.81 11.64
C SER A 66 4.67 -10.04 12.68
N PHE A 67 5.26 -8.89 12.32
CA PHE A 67 6.00 -8.06 13.25
C PHE A 67 5.06 -7.45 14.29
N LEU A 68 3.88 -6.99 13.87
CA LEU A 68 2.85 -6.45 14.77
C LEU A 68 2.40 -7.44 15.83
N ASN A 69 2.29 -8.73 15.48
CA ASN A 69 1.89 -9.78 16.42
C ASN A 69 2.87 -9.97 17.60
N GLU A 70 4.09 -9.44 17.47
CA GLU A 70 5.15 -9.51 18.48
C GLU A 70 5.33 -8.17 19.22
N GLN A 71 4.58 -7.13 18.85
CA GLN A 71 4.61 -5.82 19.50
C GLN A 71 3.34 -5.59 20.35
N ASP A 72 3.50 -4.94 21.50
CA ASP A 72 2.37 -4.53 22.36
C ASP A 72 1.87 -3.10 22.04
N ASP A 73 2.24 -2.54 20.88
CA ASP A 73 1.93 -1.18 20.48
C ASP A 73 0.77 -1.13 19.46
N PRO A 74 -0.43 -0.68 19.87
CA PRO A 74 -1.60 -0.62 18.98
C PRO A 74 -1.53 0.53 17.96
N SER A 75 -0.55 1.44 18.08
CA SER A 75 -0.37 2.53 17.10
C SER A 75 0.33 2.05 15.83
N LEU A 76 0.96 0.89 15.86
CA LEU A 76 1.66 0.32 14.72
C LEU A 76 0.68 -0.26 13.69
N ALA A 77 0.87 0.13 12.43
CA ALA A 77 0.15 -0.43 11.29
C ALA A 77 1.10 -1.25 10.40
N SER A 78 0.54 -2.25 9.71
CA SER A 78 1.25 -3.01 8.69
C SER A 78 1.06 -2.32 7.35
N TYR A 79 1.95 -2.65 6.41
CA TYR A 79 1.90 -2.12 5.07
C TYR A 79 0.62 -2.44 4.27
N ASP A 80 -0.28 -3.30 4.76
CA ASP A 80 -1.39 -3.88 4.00
C ASP A 80 -2.33 -2.83 3.37
N ARG A 81 -2.52 -1.69 4.05
CA ARG A 81 -3.37 -0.59 3.51
C ARG A 81 -2.64 0.22 2.45
N LEU A 82 -1.34 0.44 2.64
CA LEU A 82 -0.48 1.11 1.68
C LEU A 82 -0.28 0.23 0.43
N GLU A 83 -0.12 -1.08 0.60
CA GLU A 83 -0.09 -2.08 -0.48
C GLU A 83 -1.32 -1.96 -1.36
N TYR A 84 -2.52 -1.98 -0.76
CA TYR A 84 -3.78 -1.82 -1.49
C TYR A 84 -3.83 -0.52 -2.31
N LEU A 85 -3.38 0.61 -1.73
CA LEU A 85 -3.35 1.89 -2.43
C LEU A 85 -2.31 1.88 -3.57
N GLY A 86 -1.14 1.31 -3.30
CA GLY A 86 -0.02 1.21 -4.23
C GLY A 86 -0.33 0.34 -5.44
N ASP A 87 -0.94 -0.84 -5.25
CA ASP A 87 -1.38 -1.73 -6.34
C ASP A 87 -2.34 -1.01 -7.28
N ALA A 88 -3.36 -0.35 -6.74
CA ALA A 88 -4.33 0.40 -7.53
C ALA A 88 -3.67 1.52 -8.35
N PHE A 89 -2.72 2.24 -7.75
CA PHE A 89 -1.98 3.31 -8.44
C PHE A 89 -1.03 2.76 -9.51
N LEU A 90 -0.25 1.72 -9.21
CA LEU A 90 0.64 1.06 -10.16
C LEU A 90 -0.12 0.50 -11.36
N GLY A 91 -1.28 -0.13 -11.11
CA GLY A 91 -2.17 -0.61 -12.15
C GLY A 91 -2.65 0.52 -13.07
N TRP A 92 -2.97 1.68 -12.51
CA TRP A 92 -3.34 2.86 -13.29
C TRP A 92 -2.16 3.42 -14.10
N VAL A 93 -1.00 3.62 -13.49
CA VAL A 93 0.21 4.14 -14.16
C VAL A 93 0.61 3.21 -15.31
N ALA A 94 0.66 1.90 -15.06
CA ALA A 94 0.98 0.91 -16.08
C ALA A 94 -0.02 0.95 -17.25
N ALA A 95 -1.33 1.06 -16.95
CA ALA A 95 -2.35 1.19 -18.00
C ALA A 95 -2.17 2.47 -18.84
N ALA A 96 -1.90 3.61 -18.18
CA ALA A 96 -1.72 4.89 -18.83
C ALA A 96 -0.49 4.91 -19.74
N GLU A 97 0.64 4.37 -19.27
CA GLU A 97 1.87 4.27 -20.06
C GLU A 97 1.70 3.31 -21.24
N LEU A 98 1.10 2.13 -21.03
CA LEU A 98 0.85 1.18 -22.11
C LEU A 98 -0.06 1.77 -23.20
N TYR A 99 -1.13 2.48 -22.82
CA TYR A 99 -2.02 3.15 -23.75
C TYR A 99 -1.28 4.17 -24.64
N ARG A 100 -0.35 4.93 -24.06
CA ARG A 100 0.44 5.92 -24.80
C ARG A 100 1.53 5.29 -25.67
N LEU A 101 2.24 4.29 -25.16
CA LEU A 101 3.40 3.69 -25.82
C LEU A 101 3.02 2.70 -26.92
N TYR A 102 1.86 2.04 -26.81
CA TYR A 102 1.41 1.00 -27.73
C TYR A 102 0.03 1.33 -28.33
N PRO A 103 -0.09 2.38 -29.16
CA PRO A 103 -1.37 2.82 -29.73
C PRO A 103 -2.00 1.82 -30.72
N HIS A 104 -1.27 0.77 -31.11
CA HIS A 104 -1.73 -0.27 -32.01
C HIS A 104 -2.23 -1.53 -31.30
N TYR A 105 -2.02 -1.64 -29.98
CA TYR A 105 -2.49 -2.78 -29.22
C TYR A 105 -4.01 -2.70 -29.02
N ASP A 106 -4.68 -3.85 -29.09
CA ASP A 106 -6.07 -3.97 -28.66
C ASP A 106 -6.21 -4.01 -27.13
N GLU A 107 -7.46 -3.96 -26.63
CA GLU A 107 -7.74 -3.99 -25.20
C GLU A 107 -7.18 -5.24 -24.51
N GLY A 108 -7.26 -6.40 -25.16
CA GLY A 108 -6.78 -7.66 -24.59
C GLY A 108 -5.25 -7.70 -24.50
N GLU A 109 -4.55 -7.18 -25.51
CA GLU A 109 -3.10 -7.01 -25.51
C GLU A 109 -2.64 -6.06 -24.40
N LEU A 110 -3.30 -4.91 -24.27
CA LEU A 110 -3.02 -3.94 -23.19
C LEU A 110 -3.27 -4.56 -21.81
N THR A 111 -4.37 -5.28 -21.63
CA THR A 111 -4.72 -5.95 -20.37
C THR A 111 -3.69 -7.01 -19.98
N ARG A 112 -3.23 -7.85 -20.93
CA ARG A 112 -2.17 -8.84 -20.68
C ARG A 112 -0.82 -8.20 -20.38
N ALA A 113 -0.45 -7.16 -21.14
CA ALA A 113 0.80 -6.43 -20.91
C ALA A 113 0.80 -5.78 -19.51
N ARG A 114 -0.30 -5.12 -19.13
CA ARG A 114 -0.45 -4.50 -17.81
C ARG A 114 -0.29 -5.55 -16.71
N ALA A 115 -1.03 -6.65 -16.80
CA ALA A 115 -0.96 -7.73 -15.82
C ALA A 115 0.47 -8.28 -15.66
N SER A 116 1.23 -8.38 -16.75
CA SER A 116 2.64 -8.82 -16.70
C SER A 116 3.58 -7.83 -16.03
N LEU A 117 3.32 -6.51 -16.15
CA LEU A 117 4.14 -5.46 -15.56
C LEU A 117 3.94 -5.37 -14.04
N VAL A 118 2.69 -5.47 -13.59
CA VAL A 118 2.33 -5.29 -12.17
C VAL A 118 2.15 -6.61 -11.41
N ARG A 119 2.50 -7.76 -12.00
CA ARG A 119 2.43 -9.04 -11.27
C ARG A 119 3.45 -9.08 -10.14
N GLY A 120 3.06 -9.76 -9.06
CA GLY A 120 3.85 -9.84 -7.82
C GLY A 120 5.30 -10.29 -8.03
N GLU A 121 5.61 -11.25 -8.93
CA GLU A 121 7.00 -11.67 -9.10
C GLU A 121 7.86 -10.61 -9.83
N THR A 122 7.27 -9.86 -10.78
CA THR A 122 7.97 -8.73 -11.42
C THR A 122 8.29 -7.66 -10.38
N LEU A 123 7.32 -7.35 -9.51
CA LEU A 123 7.50 -6.37 -8.44
C LEU A 123 8.51 -6.86 -7.40
N ALA A 124 8.50 -8.15 -7.06
CA ALA A 124 9.49 -8.75 -6.17
C ALA A 124 10.92 -8.64 -6.74
N ASP A 125 11.12 -8.88 -8.03
CA ASP A 125 12.44 -8.73 -8.66
C ASP A 125 12.95 -7.29 -8.57
N ILE A 126 12.08 -6.30 -8.79
CA ILE A 126 12.41 -4.89 -8.62
C ILE A 126 12.77 -4.60 -7.16
N ALA A 127 11.96 -5.07 -6.21
CA ALA A 127 12.20 -4.90 -4.78
C ALA A 127 13.55 -5.49 -4.33
N ARG A 128 13.95 -6.66 -4.87
CA ARG A 128 15.28 -7.24 -4.63
C ARG A 128 16.40 -6.37 -5.18
N GLY A 129 16.23 -5.85 -6.40
CA GLY A 129 17.20 -4.93 -7.01
C GLY A 129 17.41 -3.65 -6.20
N LEU A 130 16.37 -3.19 -5.50
CA LEU A 130 16.41 -2.06 -4.58
C LEU A 130 16.92 -2.42 -3.18
N GLY A 131 17.17 -3.69 -2.89
CA GLY A 131 17.56 -4.16 -1.56
C GLY A 131 16.46 -4.01 -0.51
N LEU A 132 15.19 -3.88 -0.91
CA LEU A 132 14.06 -3.58 -0.02
C LEU A 132 13.87 -4.63 1.08
N GLY A 133 14.19 -5.89 0.77
CA GLY A 133 14.17 -6.99 1.73
C GLY A 133 14.97 -6.67 2.99
N ALA A 134 16.14 -6.04 2.89
CA ALA A 134 16.97 -5.69 4.06
C ALA A 134 16.31 -4.68 5.02
N HIS A 135 15.27 -3.99 4.57
CA HIS A 135 14.54 -2.97 5.33
C HIS A 135 13.24 -3.50 5.94
N LEU A 136 12.78 -4.69 5.56
CA LEU A 136 11.55 -5.28 6.10
C LEU A 136 11.64 -5.56 7.60
N LEU A 137 10.57 -5.21 8.31
CA LEU A 137 10.34 -5.55 9.70
C LEU A 137 9.43 -6.77 9.74
N LEU A 138 10.01 -7.91 10.08
CA LEU A 138 9.36 -9.21 10.14
C LEU A 138 9.35 -9.72 11.58
N GLY A 139 8.38 -10.58 11.88
CA GLY A 139 8.37 -11.32 13.15
C GLY A 139 9.37 -12.48 13.07
N GLN A 140 9.82 -12.99 14.22
CA GLN A 140 10.87 -13.99 14.29
C GLN A 140 10.58 -15.25 13.47
N CYS A 141 9.34 -15.76 13.53
CA CYS A 141 8.93 -16.93 12.77
C CYS A 141 8.94 -16.67 11.26
N GLU A 142 8.50 -15.48 10.85
CA GLU A 142 8.46 -15.10 9.43
C GLU A 142 9.88 -14.93 8.89
N GLU A 143 10.76 -14.25 9.64
CA GLU A 143 12.19 -14.12 9.34
C GLU A 143 12.87 -15.49 9.20
N ALA A 144 12.70 -16.37 10.20
CA ALA A 144 13.32 -17.69 10.22
C ALA A 144 12.85 -18.60 9.06
N SER A 145 11.65 -18.36 8.54
CA SER A 145 11.10 -19.07 7.38
C SER A 145 11.52 -18.49 6.02
N GLY A 146 12.43 -17.51 6.01
CA GLY A 146 12.90 -16.84 4.79
C GLY A 146 11.93 -15.77 4.26
N GLY A 147 11.09 -15.19 5.11
CA GLY A 147 10.11 -14.18 4.71
C GLY A 147 10.73 -12.92 4.08
N ARG A 148 12.01 -12.64 4.36
CA ARG A 148 12.73 -11.47 3.83
C ARG A 148 12.95 -11.52 2.32
N ASP A 149 13.09 -12.72 1.77
CA ASP A 149 13.36 -12.96 0.35
C ASP A 149 12.12 -13.45 -0.42
N ARG A 150 11.00 -13.63 0.27
CA ARG A 150 9.75 -14.16 -0.27
C ARG A 150 9.10 -13.16 -1.22
N ASP A 151 8.81 -13.59 -2.44
CA ASP A 151 8.26 -12.76 -3.52
C ASP A 151 7.04 -11.96 -3.08
N ARG A 152 6.11 -12.62 -2.39
CA ARG A 152 4.89 -11.98 -1.88
C ARG A 152 5.18 -10.80 -0.95
N ASN A 153 6.16 -10.93 -0.05
CA ASN A 153 6.47 -9.88 0.92
C ASN A 153 7.22 -8.73 0.24
N LEU A 154 8.13 -9.06 -0.67
CA LEU A 154 8.89 -8.07 -1.44
C LEU A 154 8.01 -7.26 -2.39
N GLY A 155 7.10 -7.92 -3.12
CA GLY A 155 6.13 -7.26 -4.00
C GLY A 155 5.20 -6.34 -3.22
N ALA A 156 4.58 -6.86 -2.15
CA ALA A 156 3.68 -6.09 -1.29
C ALA A 156 4.36 -4.87 -0.67
N ALA A 157 5.62 -5.01 -0.23
CA ALA A 157 6.38 -3.89 0.31
C ALA A 157 6.74 -2.84 -0.75
N LEU A 158 7.02 -3.25 -1.98
CA LEU A 158 7.23 -2.29 -3.08
C LEU A 158 5.95 -1.52 -3.39
N GLU A 159 4.81 -2.21 -3.48
CA GLU A 159 3.50 -1.57 -3.64
C GLU A 159 3.22 -0.61 -2.49
N ALA A 160 3.49 -1.03 -1.25
CA ALA A 160 3.31 -0.18 -0.09
C ALA A 160 4.22 1.05 -0.07
N VAL A 161 5.48 0.94 -0.51
CA VAL A 161 6.37 2.09 -0.66
C VAL A 161 5.83 3.07 -1.71
N VAL A 162 5.26 2.56 -2.81
CA VAL A 162 4.57 3.41 -3.81
C VAL A 162 3.35 4.08 -3.18
N GLY A 163 2.53 3.33 -2.43
CA GLY A 163 1.39 3.86 -1.70
C GLY A 163 1.77 4.93 -0.68
N ALA A 164 2.86 4.73 0.07
CA ALA A 164 3.41 5.70 1.00
C ALA A 164 3.85 6.97 0.28
N THR A 165 4.58 6.83 -0.84
CA THR A 165 5.05 7.96 -1.65
C THR A 165 3.89 8.77 -2.24
N LEU A 166 2.73 8.15 -2.49
CA LEU A 166 1.54 8.83 -3.00
C LEU A 166 0.83 9.67 -1.93
N LEU A 167 0.98 9.31 -0.64
CA LEU A 167 0.34 10.01 0.48
C LEU A 167 1.24 11.10 1.09
N ASP A 168 2.56 10.97 0.94
CA ASP A 168 3.57 11.92 1.40
C ASP A 168 3.58 13.26 0.61
#